data_AF-A0A432EQF5-F1
#
_entry.id   AF-A0A432EQF5-F1
#
_cell.length_a   1.000
_cell.length_b   1.000
_cell.length_c   1.000
_cell.angle_alpha   90.00
_cell.angle_beta   90.00
_cell.angle_gamma   90.00
#
_symmetry.space_group_name_H-M   'P 1'
#
loop_
_entity.id
_entity.type
_entity.pdbx_description
1 polymer ?
#
loop_
_entity_poly.entity_id
_entity_poly.type
_entity_poly.pdbx_seq_one_letter_code
_entity_poly.pdbx_strand_id
1 'polypeptide(L)' 'CGAEIPRWLRKRMEGYGDEVEKMQASATDVVARLSRQLLDAGAPGLHFYTMNKVEPTREICQRLGW' A
#
# COMPACT_ATOMS: atom_id res chain seq x y z
N CYS A 1 -9.30 -14.39 2.44
CA CYS A 1 -9.39 -13.45 3.58
C CYS A 1 -10.69 -12.62 3.63
N GLY A 2 -11.65 -12.73 2.70
CA GLY A 2 -12.98 -12.07 2.84
C GLY A 2 -12.96 -10.52 2.89
N ALA A 3 -11.79 -9.90 2.73
CA ALA A 3 -11.63 -8.46 2.77
C ALA A 3 -12.20 -7.83 1.50
N GLU A 4 -13.04 -6.82 1.69
CA GLU A 4 -13.59 -6.03 0.58
C GLU A 4 -12.64 -4.89 0.20
N ILE A 5 -12.40 -4.72 -1.09
CA ILE A 5 -11.64 -3.58 -1.61
C ILE A 5 -12.54 -2.34 -1.55
N PRO A 6 -12.14 -1.26 -0.83
CA PRO A 6 -12.92 -0.03 -0.77
C PRO A 6 -13.25 0.53 -2.16
N ARG A 7 -14.49 1.01 -2.35
CA ARG A 7 -14.98 1.53 -3.64
C ARG A 7 -14.08 2.61 -4.25
N TRP A 8 -13.55 3.51 -3.43
CA TRP A 8 -12.66 4.58 -3.90
C TRP A 8 -11.33 4.04 -4.44
N LEU A 9 -10.81 2.96 -3.86
CA LEU A 9 -9.55 2.34 -4.28
C LEU A 9 -9.75 1.58 -5.60
N ARG A 10 -10.86 0.85 -5.71
CA ARG A 10 -11.27 0.19 -6.96
C ARG A 10 -11.39 1.18 -8.12
N LYS A 11 -12.15 2.26 -7.92
CA LYS A 11 -12.33 3.30 -8.94
C LYS A 11 -11.00 3.95 -9.33
N ARG A 12 -10.10 4.15 -8.36
CA ARG A 12 -8.76 4.69 -8.63
C ARG A 12 -7.92 3.73 -9.47
N MET A 13 -8.00 2.42 -9.20
CA MET A 13 -7.28 1.39 -9.97
C MET A 13 -7.78 1.28 -11.41
N GLU A 14 -9.10 1.34 -11.62
CA GLU A 14 -9.72 1.33 -12.96
C GLU A 14 -9.21 2.48 -13.85
N GLY A 15 -8.84 3.62 -13.26
CA GLY A 15 -8.33 4.78 -13.98
C GLY A 15 -6.91 4.66 -14.54
N TYR A 16 -6.14 3.64 -14.17
CA TYR A 16 -4.74 3.48 -14.63
C TYR A 16 -4.60 2.73 -15.95
N GLY A 17 -5.62 1.97 -16.40
CA GLY A 17 -5.50 1.15 -17.62
C GLY A 17 -4.25 0.26 -17.59
N ASP A 18 -3.39 0.40 -18.60
CA ASP A 18 -2.13 -0.35 -18.74
C ASP A 18 -0.92 0.31 -18.05
N GLU A 19 -1.11 1.42 -17.34
CA GLU A 19 -0.04 2.17 -16.67
C GLU A 19 0.31 1.56 -15.30
N VAL A 20 0.78 0.31 -15.32
CA VAL A 20 1.05 -0.51 -14.13
C VAL A 20 2.05 0.15 -13.18
N GLU A 21 3.07 0.84 -13.70
CA GLU A 21 4.06 1.54 -12.87
C GLU A 21 3.44 2.68 -12.06
N LYS A 22 2.57 3.49 -12.69
CA LYS A 22 1.84 4.56 -11.99
C LYS A 22 0.85 4.01 -10.99
N MET A 23 0.19 2.90 -11.32
CA MET A 23 -0.68 2.18 -10.38
C MET A 23 0.10 1.70 -9.16
N GLN A 24 1.28 1.10 -9.35
CA GLN A 24 2.13 0.60 -8.26
C GLN A 24 2.60 1.74 -7.35
N ALA A 25 3.12 2.83 -7.92
CA ALA A 25 3.54 4.00 -7.13
C ALA A 25 2.37 4.54 -6.29
N SER A 26 1.18 4.65 -6.89
CA SER A 26 -0.02 5.09 -6.19
C SER A 26 -0.50 4.09 -5.13
N ALA A 27 -0.36 2.79 -5.35
CA ALA A 27 -0.73 1.77 -4.37
C ALA A 27 0.21 1.84 -3.16
N THR A 28 1.49 2.03 -3.40
CA THR A 28 2.48 2.23 -2.34
C THR A 28 2.20 3.49 -1.51
N ASP A 29 1.71 4.58 -2.11
CA ASP A 29 1.27 5.78 -1.36
C ASP A 29 0.14 5.44 -0.39
N VAL A 30 -0.86 4.70 -0.88
CA VAL A 30 -2.03 4.31 -0.10
C VAL A 30 -1.61 3.44 1.08
N VAL A 31 -0.76 2.44 0.84
CA VAL A 31 -0.31 1.52 1.89
C VAL A 31 0.58 2.25 2.90
N ALA A 32 1.51 3.10 2.47
CA ALA A 32 2.35 3.87 3.39
C ALA A 32 1.52 4.78 4.31
N ARG A 33 0.48 5.43 3.77
CA ARG A 33 -0.44 6.24 4.59
C ARG A 33 -1.24 5.40 5.58
N LEU A 34 -1.78 4.25 5.15
CA LEU A 34 -2.50 3.34 6.05
C LEU A 34 -1.58 2.83 7.16
N SER A 35 -0.37 2.41 6.81
CA SER A 35 0.67 1.98 7.74
C SER A 35 0.96 3.05 8.79
N ARG A 36 1.12 4.31 8.36
CA ARG A 36 1.30 5.45 9.28
C ARG A 36 0.11 5.59 10.24
N GLN A 37 -1.11 5.56 9.71
CA GLN A 37 -2.32 5.67 10.53
C GLN A 37 -2.43 4.55 11.58
N LEU A 38 -2.04 3.31 11.23
CA LEU A 38 -2.05 2.19 12.16
C LEU A 38 -1.01 2.36 13.28
N LEU A 39 0.21 2.79 12.92
CA LEU A 39 1.28 3.04 13.89
C LEU A 39 0.91 4.21 14.82
N ASP A 40 0.38 5.30 14.28
CA ASP A 40 -0.06 6.47 15.04
C ASP A 40 -1.24 6.11 15.98
N ALA A 41 -2.04 5.10 15.61
CA ALA A 41 -3.10 4.54 16.45
C ALA A 41 -2.60 3.54 17.51
N GLY A 42 -1.29 3.33 17.63
CA GLY A 42 -0.67 2.49 18.66
C GLY A 42 -0.46 1.02 18.26
N ALA A 43 -0.53 0.67 16.97
CA ALA A 43 -0.16 -0.67 16.54
C ALA A 43 1.33 -0.95 16.89
N PRO A 44 1.67 -2.14 17.42
CA PRO A 44 3.02 -2.45 17.89
C PRO A 44 4.03 -2.64 16.75
N GLY A 45 3.56 -2.83 15.52
CA GLY A 45 4.38 -3.06 14.34
C GLY A 45 3.54 -3.43 13.12
N LEU A 46 4.21 -3.66 11.99
CA LEU A 46 3.58 -4.02 10.72
C LEU A 46 4.14 -5.33 10.19
N HIS A 47 3.28 -6.13 9.57
CA HIS A 47 3.67 -7.35 8.87
C HIS A 47 3.23 -7.26 7.40
N PHE A 48 4.18 -7.40 6.48
CA PHE A 48 3.92 -7.26 5.05
C PHE A 48 3.87 -8.63 4.36
N TYR A 49 2.78 -8.88 3.62
CA TYR A 49 2.74 -9.94 2.62
C TYR A 49 3.43 -9.45 1.35
N THR A 50 4.72 -9.75 1.24
CA THR A 50 5.57 -9.24 0.15
C THR A 50 5.25 -9.85 -1.22
N MET A 51 4.52 -10.98 -1.24
CA MET A 51 4.23 -11.74 -2.47
C MET A 51 5.50 -12.07 -3.26
N ASN A 52 6.59 -12.40 -2.57
CA ASN A 52 7.93 -12.66 -3.12
C ASN A 52 8.52 -11.47 -3.92
N LYS A 53 8.09 -10.24 -3.64
CA LYS A 53 8.62 -9.00 -4.24
C LYS A 53 9.18 -8.07 -3.17
N VAL A 54 10.37 -7.52 -3.38
CA VAL A 54 11.04 -6.68 -2.39
C VAL A 54 10.68 -5.21 -2.56
N GLU A 55 10.52 -4.76 -3.79
CA GLU A 55 10.44 -3.34 -4.17
C GLU A 55 9.26 -2.62 -3.53
N PRO A 56 8.02 -3.15 -3.55
CA PRO A 56 6.88 -2.44 -2.95
C PRO A 56 7.05 -2.26 -1.44
N THR A 57 7.52 -3.31 -0.76
CA THR A 57 7.71 -3.29 0.70
C THR A 57 8.85 -2.34 1.08
N ARG A 58 9.95 -2.37 0.33
CA ARG A 58 11.09 -1.47 0.53
C ARG A 58 10.69 0.00 0.41
N GLU A 59 9.95 0.34 -0.63
CA GLU A 59 9.45 1.71 -0.85
C GLU A 59 8.52 2.15 0.28
N ILE A 60 7.63 1.27 0.76
CA ILE A 60 6.78 1.56 1.93
C ILE A 60 7.64 1.85 3.16
N CYS A 61 8.63 1.01 3.46
CA CYS A 61 9.53 1.20 4.61
C CYS A 61 10.30 2.54 4.54
N GLN A 62 10.83 2.89 3.35
CA GLN A 62 11.54 4.15 3.15
C GLN A 62 10.63 5.36 3.42
N ARG A 63 9.38 5.32 2.95
CA ARG A 63 8.38 6.37 3.25
C ARG A 63 7.97 6.40 4.72
N LEU A 64 8.10 5.26 5.40
CA LEU A 64 7.88 5.18 6.84
C LEU A 64 9.08 5.70 7.66
N GLY A 65 10.23 5.94 7.03
CA GLY A 65 11.47 6.36 7.68
C GLY A 65 12.19 5.20 8.37
N TRP A 66 12.02 3.98 7.87
CA TRP A 66 12.69 2.76 8.35
C TRP A 66 13.90 2.39 7.50
#